data_AF-A0A955VW72-F1
#
_entry.id   AF-A0A955VW72-F1
#
_cell.length_a   1.000
_cell.length_b   1.000
_cell.length_c   1.000
_cell.angle_alpha   90.00
_cell.angle_beta   90.00
_cell.angle_gamma   90.00
#
_symmetry.space_group_name_H-M   'P 1'
#
loop_
_entity.id
_entity.type
_entity.pdbx_description
1 polymer ?
#
loop_
_entity_poly.entity_id
_entity_poly.type
_entity_poly.pdbx_seq_one_letter_code
_entity_poly.pdbx_strand_id
1 'polypeptide(L)'
;MTTSLPPRLVVVHRETDLELLLQRHGTRGQAEFWLKSRGRDIAEVDARHAAFEAAWQTVLSGIPTSWRQARVKRQDFDRFLFEPGDTVIAVGQDGLVANVAKYLEDQIIVGINPAPTEYEGVLVRHAPRLGLMAAV
;
A
#
# COMPACT_ATOMS: atom_id res chain seq x y z
N MET A 1 -10.22 10.28 33.90
CA MET A 1 -10.80 10.38 32.55
C MET A 1 -9.70 10.07 31.57
N THR A 2 -9.66 8.85 31.04
CA THR A 2 -8.66 8.49 30.02
C THR A 2 -9.14 9.13 28.73
N THR A 3 -8.53 10.25 28.34
CA THR A 3 -8.81 10.88 27.05
C THR A 3 -8.39 9.91 25.97
N SER A 4 -9.35 9.16 25.41
CA SER A 4 -9.09 8.25 24.30
C SER A 4 -8.61 9.09 23.13
N LEU A 5 -7.39 8.83 22.64
CA LEU A 5 -6.93 9.41 21.39
C LEU A 5 -7.91 9.02 20.27
N PRO A 6 -8.09 9.87 19.24
CA PRO A 6 -8.84 9.48 18.06
C PRO A 6 -8.21 8.21 17.45
N PRO A 7 -9.03 7.33 16.86
CA PRO A 7 -8.55 6.11 16.21
C PRO A 7 -7.50 6.45 15.15
N ARG A 8 -6.53 5.55 14.99
CA ARG A 8 -5.42 5.72 14.04
C ARG A 8 -5.51 4.66 12.94
N LEU A 9 -5.47 5.14 11.71
CA LEU A 9 -5.39 4.32 10.52
C LEU A 9 -3.96 4.26 10.02
N VAL A 10 -3.41 3.07 9.89
CA VAL A 10 -2.07 2.82 9.36
C VAL A 10 -2.23 2.27 7.95
N VAL A 11 -1.92 3.09 6.95
CA VAL A 11 -1.99 2.68 5.56
C VAL A 11 -0.62 2.17 5.12
N VAL A 12 -0.55 0.91 4.74
CA VAL A 12 0.69 0.25 4.37
C VAL A 12 0.73 -0.08 2.88
N HIS A 13 1.89 0.07 2.28
CA HIS A 13 2.14 -0.31 0.89
C HIS A 13 3.56 -0.81 0.70
N ARG A 14 3.84 -1.37 -0.49
CA ARG A 14 5.19 -1.60 -0.97
C ARG A 14 5.55 -0.57 -2.03
N GLU A 15 6.83 -0.41 -2.28
CA GLU A 15 7.33 0.27 -3.45
C GLU A 15 6.79 -0.40 -4.73
N THR A 16 6.34 0.45 -5.64
CA THR A 16 6.02 0.09 -7.02
C THR A 16 7.28 -0.29 -7.80
N ASP A 17 7.11 -1.02 -8.91
CA ASP A 17 8.23 -1.38 -9.78
C ASP A 17 8.99 -0.14 -10.28
N LEU A 18 8.29 0.97 -10.56
CA LEU A 18 8.92 2.22 -10.96
C LEU A 18 9.81 2.79 -9.84
N GLU A 19 9.30 2.86 -8.61
CA GLU A 19 10.09 3.33 -7.46
C GLU A 19 11.33 2.46 -7.23
N LEU A 20 11.19 1.13 -7.32
CA LEU A 20 12.31 0.20 -7.18
C LEU A 20 13.37 0.39 -8.28
N LEU A 21 12.93 0.60 -9.52
CA LEU A 21 13.82 0.88 -10.65
C LEU A 21 14.56 2.20 -10.46
N LEU A 22 13.89 3.25 -10.00
CA LEU A 22 14.51 4.55 -9.73
C LEU A 22 15.49 4.48 -8.56
N GLN A 23 15.17 3.74 -7.50
CA GLN A 23 16.10 3.50 -6.38
C GLN A 23 17.37 2.78 -6.85
N ARG A 24 17.24 1.81 -7.75
CA ARG A 24 18.37 1.02 -8.25
C ARG A 24 19.22 1.74 -9.29
N HIS A 25 18.58 2.49 -10.20
CA HIS A 25 19.22 3.04 -11.39
C HIS A 25 19.43 4.55 -11.32
N GLY A 26 18.89 5.24 -10.31
CA GLY A 26 19.08 6.67 -10.07
C GLY A 26 18.22 7.58 -10.94
N THR A 27 18.07 7.26 -12.24
CA THR A 27 17.25 8.03 -13.17
C THR A 27 16.31 7.17 -13.99
N ARG A 28 15.23 7.79 -14.46
CA ARG A 28 14.26 7.16 -15.36
C ARG A 28 14.90 6.66 -16.66
N GLY A 29 15.79 7.45 -17.27
CA GLY A 29 16.47 7.05 -18.51
C GLY A 29 17.39 5.83 -18.32
N GLN A 30 18.08 5.73 -17.17
CA GLN A 30 18.89 4.55 -16.85
C GLN A 30 18.03 3.31 -16.58
N ALA A 31 16.88 3.48 -15.92
CA ALA A 31 15.91 2.40 -15.74
C ALA A 31 15.33 1.92 -17.09
N GLU A 32 14.97 2.85 -17.98
CA GLU A 32 14.47 2.55 -19.32
C GLU A 32 15.50 1.77 -20.15
N PHE A 33 16.76 2.22 -20.16
CA PHE A 33 17.84 1.51 -20.83
C PHE A 33 18.01 0.08 -20.30
N TRP A 34 17.97 -0.09 -18.97
CA TRP A 34 18.07 -1.40 -18.33
C TRP A 34 16.89 -2.33 -18.67
N LEU A 35 15.66 -1.80 -18.75
CA LEU A 35 14.46 -2.56 -19.14
C LEU A 35 14.51 -2.97 -20.62
N LYS A 36 14.90 -2.06 -21.51
CA LYS A 36 15.04 -2.35 -22.94
C LYS A 36 16.01 -3.49 -23.21
N SER A 37 17.10 -3.58 -22.46
CA SER A 37 18.04 -4.72 -22.55
C SER A 37 17.44 -6.09 -22.21
N ARG A 38 16.22 -6.12 -21.64
CA ARG A 38 15.45 -7.32 -21.26
C ARG A 38 14.14 -7.45 -22.04
N GLY A 39 13.97 -6.68 -23.12
CA GLY A 39 12.77 -6.71 -23.95
C GLY A 39 11.52 -6.17 -23.22
N ARG A 40 11.69 -5.31 -22.22
CA ARG A 40 10.58 -4.67 -21.49
C ARG A 40 10.50 -3.18 -21.80
N ASP A 41 9.28 -2.64 -21.80
CA ASP A 41 9.02 -1.22 -21.96
C ASP A 41 8.80 -0.54 -20.59
N ILE A 42 9.40 0.65 -20.41
CA ILE A 42 9.16 1.47 -19.22
C ILE A 42 7.73 2.00 -19.19
N ALA A 43 7.09 2.21 -20.35
CA ALA A 43 5.73 2.72 -20.43
C ALA A 43 4.72 1.83 -19.70
N GLU A 44 4.89 0.50 -19.74
CA GLU A 44 4.04 -0.42 -18.97
C GLU A 44 4.26 -0.30 -17.46
N VAL A 45 5.50 -0.05 -17.03
CA VAL A 45 5.83 0.15 -15.62
C VAL A 45 5.21 1.46 -15.12
N ASP A 46 5.25 2.50 -15.95
CA ASP A 46 4.63 3.79 -15.66
C ASP A 46 3.12 3.71 -15.57
N ALA A 47 2.48 3.01 -16.51
CA ALA A 47 1.04 2.81 -16.49
C ALA A 47 0.60 2.10 -15.20
N ARG A 48 1.32 1.06 -14.78
CA ARG A 48 1.07 0.37 -13.50
C ARG A 48 1.30 1.27 -12.29
N HIS A 49 2.37 2.07 -12.29
CA HIS A 49 2.64 3.03 -11.21
C HIS A 49 1.53 4.09 -11.11
N ALA A 50 1.10 4.66 -12.24
CA ALA A 50 0.02 5.63 -12.28
C ALA A 50 -1.32 5.04 -11.80
N ALA A 51 -1.63 3.80 -12.19
CA ALA A 51 -2.82 3.09 -11.70
C ALA A 51 -2.75 2.84 -10.18
N PHE A 52 -1.60 2.44 -9.67
CA PHE A 52 -1.37 2.30 -8.23
C PHE A 52 -1.54 3.63 -7.50
N GLU A 53 -0.95 4.72 -7.98
CA GLU A 53 -1.09 6.05 -7.39
C GLU A 53 -2.55 6.50 -7.35
N ALA A 54 -3.30 6.29 -8.44
CA ALA A 54 -4.73 6.60 -8.48
C ALA A 54 -5.54 5.79 -7.44
N ALA A 55 -5.26 4.48 -7.31
CA ALA A 55 -5.87 3.65 -6.29
C ALA A 55 -5.49 4.10 -4.88
N TRP A 56 -4.23 4.43 -4.65
CA TRP A 56 -3.70 4.93 -3.39
C TRP A 56 -4.40 6.23 -2.98
N GLN A 57 -4.51 7.22 -3.87
CA GLN A 57 -5.24 8.47 -3.60
C GLN A 57 -6.72 8.23 -3.32
N THR A 58 -7.34 7.25 -3.99
CA THR A 58 -8.73 6.85 -3.72
C THR A 58 -8.89 6.33 -2.28
N VAL A 59 -7.97 5.46 -1.83
CA VAL A 59 -7.97 4.97 -0.44
C VAL A 59 -7.76 6.12 0.54
N LEU A 60 -6.75 6.97 0.30
CA LEU A 60 -6.42 8.06 1.21
C LEU A 60 -7.55 9.08 1.36
N SER A 61 -8.26 9.38 0.27
CA SER A 61 -9.38 10.34 0.28
C SER A 61 -10.64 9.80 0.95
N GLY A 62 -10.76 8.49 1.14
CA GLY A 62 -11.86 7.87 1.89
C GLY A 62 -11.72 7.94 3.41
N ILE A 63 -10.56 8.40 3.92
CA ILE A 63 -10.26 8.37 5.36
C ILE A 63 -10.90 9.57 6.05
N PRO A 64 -11.70 9.36 7.13
CA PRO A 64 -12.27 10.46 7.88
C PRO A 64 -11.18 11.40 8.43
N THR A 65 -11.38 12.70 8.28
CA THR A 65 -10.43 13.72 8.75
C THR A 65 -10.27 13.75 10.27
N SER A 66 -11.20 13.16 11.01
CA SER A 66 -11.13 13.00 12.47
C SER A 66 -10.17 11.89 12.91
N TRP A 67 -9.75 11.01 12.01
CA TRP A 67 -8.85 9.91 12.31
C TRP A 67 -7.40 10.34 12.16
N ARG A 68 -6.53 9.84 13.04
CA ARG A 68 -5.08 9.97 12.86
C ARG A 68 -4.65 9.07 11.69
N GLN A 69 -3.71 9.52 10.88
CA GLN A 69 -3.19 8.75 9.75
C GLN A 69 -1.69 8.53 9.88
N ALA A 70 -1.24 7.29 9.69
CA ALA A 70 0.16 6.93 9.47
C ALA A 70 0.30 6.21 8.12
N ARG A 71 1.46 6.37 7.48
CA ARG A 71 1.79 5.72 6.20
C ARG A 71 3.10 4.98 6.36
N VAL A 72 3.12 3.70 6.00
CA VAL A 72 4.30 2.85 6.24
C VAL A 72 4.61 2.04 4.99
N LYS A 73 5.88 2.08 4.59
CA LYS A 73 6.36 1.23 3.51
C LYS A 73 6.73 -0.14 4.06
N ARG A 74 6.62 -1.18 3.23
CA ARG A 74 6.97 -2.55 3.59
C ARG A 74 8.36 -2.67 4.24
N GLN A 75 9.33 -1.93 3.72
CA GLN A 75 10.71 -1.94 4.23
C GLN A 75 10.87 -1.39 5.66
N ASP A 76 9.85 -0.69 6.18
CA ASP A 76 9.87 -0.03 7.48
C ASP A 76 8.98 -0.75 8.52
N PHE A 77 8.42 -1.93 8.21
CA PHE A 77 7.56 -2.66 9.15
C PHE A 77 8.29 -3.11 10.42
N ASP A 78 9.58 -3.43 10.32
CA ASP A 78 10.39 -3.93 11.44
C ASP A 78 10.69 -2.88 12.53
N ARG A 79 10.59 -1.61 12.16
CA ARG A 79 10.86 -0.45 13.01
C ARG A 79 9.61 0.35 13.33
N PHE A 80 8.48 0.02 12.72
CA PHE A 80 7.22 0.72 12.92
C PHE A 80 6.50 0.20 14.16
N LEU A 81 6.08 1.12 15.02
CA LEU A 81 5.32 0.78 16.23
C LEU A 81 3.81 0.86 15.96
N PHE A 82 3.20 -0.32 15.86
CA PHE A 82 1.74 -0.45 15.83
C PHE A 82 1.17 -0.25 17.25
N GLU A 83 0.20 0.66 17.37
CA GLU A 83 -0.55 0.88 18.61
C GLU A 83 -1.65 -0.21 18.73
N PRO A 84 -2.06 -0.63 19.93
CA PRO A 84 -3.12 -1.62 20.10
C PRO A 84 -4.46 -1.24 19.43
N GLY A 85 -4.74 0.05 19.28
CA GLY A 85 -5.95 0.57 18.65
C GLY A 85 -5.81 0.87 17.15
N ASP A 86 -4.70 0.49 16.52
CA ASP A 86 -4.51 0.73 15.09
C ASP A 86 -5.42 -0.14 14.24
N THR A 87 -6.00 0.47 13.21
CA THR A 87 -6.56 -0.25 12.07
C THR A 87 -5.57 -0.16 10.91
N VAL A 88 -5.27 -1.29 10.29
CA VAL A 88 -4.27 -1.39 9.23
C VAL A 88 -4.95 -1.60 7.88
N ILE A 89 -4.62 -0.76 6.91
CA ILE A 89 -5.04 -0.95 5.51
C ILE A 89 -3.82 -1.30 4.68
N ALA A 90 -3.79 -2.50 4.12
CA ALA A 90 -2.75 -2.95 3.20
C ALA A 90 -3.17 -2.76 1.75
N VAL A 91 -2.59 -1.77 1.07
CA VAL A 91 -2.84 -1.50 -0.35
C VAL A 91 -1.75 -2.15 -1.20
N GLY A 92 -2.08 -3.26 -1.86
CA GLY A 92 -1.10 -4.01 -2.65
C GLY A 92 -1.54 -5.41 -3.02
N GLN A 93 -0.56 -6.29 -3.24
CA GLN A 93 -0.78 -7.72 -3.50
C GLN A 93 -1.07 -8.48 -2.20
N ASP A 94 -1.60 -9.71 -2.33
CA ASP A 94 -1.90 -10.61 -1.20
C ASP A 94 -0.72 -10.80 -0.25
N GLY A 95 0.50 -10.92 -0.79
CA GLY A 95 1.71 -11.07 0.01
C GLY A 95 2.02 -9.87 0.92
N LEU A 96 1.47 -8.68 0.66
CA LEU A 96 1.62 -7.53 1.55
C LEU A 96 0.85 -7.73 2.86
N VAL A 97 -0.39 -8.22 2.78
CA VAL A 97 -1.25 -8.51 3.95
C VAL A 97 -0.55 -9.53 4.84
N ALA A 98 -0.09 -10.64 4.27
CA ALA A 98 0.62 -11.67 5.01
C ALA A 98 1.94 -11.18 5.62
N ASN A 99 2.61 -10.20 4.99
CA ASN A 99 3.87 -9.66 5.52
C ASN A 99 3.64 -8.71 6.69
N VAL A 100 2.66 -7.80 6.61
CA VAL A 100 2.40 -6.89 7.72
C VAL A 100 1.76 -7.63 8.90
N ALA A 101 0.93 -8.65 8.66
CA ALA A 101 0.27 -9.43 9.71
C ALA A 101 1.26 -10.10 10.68
N LYS A 102 2.52 -10.33 10.26
CA LYS A 102 3.59 -10.85 11.13
C LYS A 102 4.01 -9.89 12.24
N TYR A 103 3.69 -8.61 12.09
CA TYR A 103 4.05 -7.53 13.02
C TYR A 103 2.83 -7.03 13.82
N LEU A 104 1.65 -7.60 13.56
CA LEU A 104 0.42 -7.26 14.27
C LEU A 104 0.18 -8.27 15.38
N GLU A 105 -0.42 -7.80 16.46
CA GLU A 105 -0.89 -8.65 17.56
C GLU A 105 -2.39 -8.88 17.37
N ASP A 106 -3.20 -7.87 17.70
CA ASP A 106 -4.67 -7.92 17.63
C ASP A 106 -5.26 -6.83 16.71
N GLN A 107 -4.40 -6.07 16.00
CA GLN A 107 -4.86 -5.01 15.10
C GLN A 107 -5.68 -5.59 13.92
N ILE A 108 -6.77 -4.90 13.58
CA ILE A 108 -7.57 -5.23 12.39
C ILE A 108 -6.75 -4.91 11.14
N ILE A 109 -6.75 -5.83 10.18
CA ILE A 109 -6.13 -5.62 8.86
C ILE A 109 -7.14 -5.80 7.73
N VAL A 110 -7.14 -4.84 6.81
CA VAL A 110 -7.96 -4.83 5.60
C VAL A 110 -7.05 -4.80 4.37
N GLY A 111 -7.18 -5.80 3.50
CA GLY A 111 -6.47 -5.85 2.23
C GLY A 111 -7.23 -5.15 1.10
N ILE A 112 -6.57 -4.22 0.42
CA ILE A 112 -7.09 -3.51 -0.75
C ILE A 112 -6.25 -3.86 -1.98
N ASN A 113 -6.93 -4.31 -3.04
CA ASN A 113 -6.31 -4.62 -4.32
C ASN A 113 -6.28 -3.38 -5.22
N PRO A 114 -5.11 -2.76 -5.46
CA PRO A 114 -5.02 -1.59 -6.33
C PRO A 114 -5.09 -1.96 -7.83
N ALA A 115 -4.96 -3.24 -8.19
CA ALA A 115 -4.92 -3.72 -9.57
C ALA A 115 -5.69 -5.04 -9.73
N PRO A 116 -7.04 -5.03 -9.65
CA PRO A 116 -7.87 -6.23 -9.67
C PRO A 116 -7.81 -7.02 -10.97
N THR A 117 -7.36 -6.40 -12.06
CA THR A 117 -7.10 -7.07 -13.33
C THR A 117 -5.74 -7.78 -13.37
N GLU A 118 -4.86 -7.52 -12.40
CA GLU A 118 -3.50 -8.07 -12.34
C GLU A 118 -3.29 -9.00 -11.13
N TYR A 119 -3.97 -8.75 -10.01
CA TYR A 119 -3.83 -9.54 -8.78
C TYR A 119 -5.10 -10.33 -8.51
N GLU A 120 -4.93 -11.63 -8.22
CA GLU A 120 -6.02 -12.56 -7.88
C GLU A 120 -6.81 -12.09 -6.64
N GLY A 121 -6.12 -11.54 -5.64
CA GLY A 121 -6.73 -10.79 -4.54
C GLY A 121 -7.39 -11.64 -3.47
N VAL A 122 -6.83 -12.81 -3.18
CA VAL A 122 -7.35 -13.77 -2.18
C VAL A 122 -7.40 -13.17 -0.77
N LEU A 123 -6.42 -12.35 -0.42
CA LEU A 123 -6.28 -11.62 0.85
C LEU A 123 -6.57 -10.12 0.71
N VAL A 124 -6.50 -9.58 -0.51
CA VAL A 124 -6.87 -8.18 -0.81
C VAL A 124 -8.24 -8.09 -1.49
N ARG A 125 -9.29 -8.48 -0.78
CA ARG A 125 -10.64 -8.66 -1.37
C ARG A 125 -11.40 -7.36 -1.66
N HIS A 126 -10.91 -6.22 -1.17
CA HIS A 126 -11.59 -4.94 -1.34
C HIS A 126 -11.02 -4.13 -2.50
N ALA A 127 -11.91 -3.58 -3.33
CA ALA A 127 -11.54 -2.56 -4.30
C ALA A 127 -11.20 -1.24 -3.57
N PRO A 128 -10.37 -0.35 -4.16
CA PRO A 128 -9.94 0.91 -3.54
C PRO A 128 -11.09 1.80 -3.07
N ARG A 129 -12.26 1.72 -3.73
CA ARG A 129 -13.47 2.47 -3.41
C ARG A 129 -14.23 1.95 -2.17
N LEU A 130 -14.03 0.70 -1.76
CA LEU A 130 -14.81 0.04 -0.71
C LEU A 130 -14.08 -0.05 0.64
N GLY A 131 -12.77 0.23 0.67
CA GLY A 131 -11.88 -0.12 1.79
C GLY A 131 -12.09 0.59 3.13
N LEU A 132 -12.97 1.58 3.22
CA LEU A 132 -13.26 2.30 4.48
C LEU A 132 -14.71 2.22 4.94
N MET A 133 -15.67 2.05 4.04
CA MET A 133 -17.09 1.95 4.41
C MET A 133 -17.51 0.53 4.83
N ALA A 134 -16.74 -0.50 4.45
CA ALA A 134 -17.07 -1.90 4.72
C ALA A 134 -16.28 -2.51 5.90
N ALA A 135 -15.33 -1.77 6.47
CA ALA A 135 -14.35 -2.28 7.43
C ALA A 135 -14.53 -1.77 8.87
N VAL A 136 -15.55 -0.93 9.11
CA VAL A 136 -15.86 -0.32 10.42
C VAL A 136 -17.27 -0.71 10.84
#